data_AF-R9N3S3-F1
#
_entry.id   AF-R9N3S3-F1
#
_cell.length_a   1.000
_cell.length_b   1.000
_cell.length_c   1.000
_cell.angle_alpha   90.00
_cell.angle_beta   90.00
_cell.angle_gamma   90.00
#
_symmetry.space_group_name_H-M   'P 1'
#
loop_
_entity.id
_entity.type
_entity.pdbx_description
1 polymer ?
#
loop_
_entity_poly.entity_id
_entity_poly.type
_entity_poly.pdbx_seq_one_letter_code
_entity_poly.pdbx_strand_id
1 'polypeptide(L)'
;MRGTLLLSCIQNTNLSSIIKNANKRIKFGNGDEEAKTEKIKKGITQEEPKLDEGPVNGAVVCCTSAETQDKVYILDNKGNAVTLNNLSKLSRTDITMSGEFTRCRFNNKICPKNKKIEGNEWQDYDEFNGMGKGKEGLNKDSSYMVCLTGYGVIYFVDSGQKIKGFSAELATLNQYVNEEAFSGMGWNLSIFYNTYGNDAIEVLKNQMYKYGITDTISICMFLATLGAESGDGEKLLEGLPLAPDATYTERTRGAGLIQITGKDQKAFLEYIQSTLSNADPMYTQIQNVLNGYPLQWPKVTIYKGTPNEKTIEICDNNKNVTEFIAQYYPIESAAWYWGEYGKTTYYTDPLNATGGKTMTLNEYVTQISEKQANFNATSINVREDYMGKLFVVTQYYVNGSPWALERLQRMAESTNDSEYEIKNNQMTFTVPAGEPKAGFHSGRLPNGWEKRKADWESMGFMIFG
;
A
#
# COMPACT_ATOMS: atom_id res chain seq x y z
N MET A 1 -16.35 7.78 45.85
CA MET A 1 -17.61 8.18 46.52
C MET A 1 -18.21 9.35 45.73
N ARG A 2 -19.54 9.41 45.54
CA ARG A 2 -20.27 10.19 44.51
C ARG A 2 -20.07 9.65 43.08
N GLY A 3 -21.12 9.47 42.26
CA GLY A 3 -22.54 9.57 42.59
C GLY A 3 -23.46 8.97 41.52
N THR A 4 -24.36 8.09 41.95
CA THR A 4 -25.50 7.59 41.18
C THR A 4 -26.62 8.63 41.23
N LEU A 5 -27.22 9.02 40.10
CA LEU A 5 -28.64 9.36 39.92
C LEU A 5 -28.89 10.09 38.60
N LEU A 6 -29.58 9.44 37.65
CA LEU A 6 -30.91 9.84 37.16
C LEU A 6 -31.36 8.94 36.01
N LEU A 7 -32.07 7.88 36.37
CA LEU A 7 -32.91 7.12 35.46
C LEU A 7 -34.36 7.51 35.75
N SER A 8 -34.98 8.33 34.90
CA SER A 8 -36.45 8.42 34.79
C SER A 8 -36.86 9.23 33.56
N CYS A 9 -38.07 8.94 33.05
CA CYS A 9 -38.76 9.67 31.98
C CYS A 9 -38.14 9.59 30.57
N ILE A 10 -38.50 8.54 29.82
CA ILE A 10 -39.35 8.63 28.61
C ILE A 10 -39.97 7.24 28.37
N GLN A 11 -41.29 7.14 28.47
CA GLN A 11 -42.05 5.99 27.98
C GLN A 11 -42.59 6.32 26.58
N ASN A 12 -42.63 5.31 25.70
CA ASN A 12 -43.42 5.27 24.47
C ASN A 12 -43.44 6.52 23.57
N THR A 13 -42.39 6.68 22.77
CA THR A 13 -42.50 7.28 21.43
C THR A 13 -41.97 6.30 20.39
N ASN A 14 -42.77 6.07 19.34
CA ASN A 14 -42.47 5.10 18.29
C ASN A 14 -41.34 5.63 17.38
N LEU A 15 -40.09 5.18 17.59
CA LEU A 15 -38.89 5.67 16.89
C LEU A 15 -39.03 5.70 15.36
N SER A 16 -39.79 4.74 14.79
CA SER A 16 -39.97 4.62 13.33
C SER A 16 -40.63 5.83 12.67
N SER A 17 -41.45 6.60 13.41
CA SER A 17 -42.12 7.80 12.87
C SER A 17 -41.28 9.07 12.99
N ILE A 18 -40.30 9.09 13.90
CA ILE A 18 -39.40 10.23 14.10
C ILE A 18 -38.37 10.29 12.96
N ILE A 19 -37.76 9.14 12.62
CA ILE A 19 -36.75 9.03 11.55
C ILE A 19 -37.36 9.34 10.17
N LYS A 20 -38.56 8.81 9.88
CA LYS A 20 -39.27 9.07 8.59
C LYS A 20 -39.57 10.55 8.32
N ASN A 21 -39.71 11.38 9.36
CA ASN A 21 -39.98 12.81 9.20
C ASN A 21 -38.72 13.66 8.95
N ALA A 22 -37.53 13.18 9.31
CA ALA A 22 -36.27 13.88 9.01
C ALA A 22 -35.94 13.82 7.50
N ASN A 23 -36.02 12.62 6.90
CA ASN A 23 -35.63 12.39 5.51
C ASN A 23 -36.54 13.08 4.47
N LYS A 24 -37.76 13.46 4.86
CA LYS A 24 -38.73 14.11 3.95
C LYS A 24 -38.36 15.57 3.61
N ARG A 25 -37.43 16.20 4.33
CA ARG A 25 -36.98 17.59 4.07
C ARG A 25 -35.88 17.73 3.02
N ILE A 26 -35.28 16.63 2.54
CA ILE A 26 -34.12 16.67 1.63
C ILE A 26 -34.52 16.57 0.14
N LYS A 27 -35.76 16.19 -0.18
CA LYS A 27 -36.19 15.79 -1.55
C LYS A 27 -36.88 16.86 -2.43
N PHE A 28 -36.79 18.16 -2.12
CA PHE A 28 -37.34 19.20 -3.01
C PHE A 28 -36.39 20.40 -3.20
N GLY A 29 -35.88 20.53 -4.44
CA GLY A 29 -34.95 21.56 -4.90
C GLY A 29 -34.61 21.35 -6.38
N ASN A 30 -35.54 21.77 -7.26
CA ASN A 30 -35.50 21.64 -8.73
C ASN A 30 -34.23 22.29 -9.36
N GLY A 31 -33.79 21.98 -10.59
CA GLY A 31 -34.33 21.06 -11.62
C GLY A 31 -33.68 21.31 -13.00
N ASP A 32 -34.00 20.43 -13.96
CA ASP A 32 -33.94 20.53 -15.44
C ASP A 32 -32.72 21.12 -16.17
N GLU A 33 -32.01 20.25 -16.93
CA GLU A 33 -31.89 20.39 -18.41
C GLU A 33 -31.37 19.10 -19.06
N GLU A 34 -32.27 18.22 -19.52
CA GLU A 34 -31.95 17.19 -20.53
C GLU A 34 -32.07 17.80 -21.94
N ALA A 35 -30.96 17.91 -22.69
CA ALA A 35 -30.92 17.73 -24.15
C ALA A 35 -29.52 17.96 -24.76
N LYS A 36 -28.73 16.88 -24.95
CA LYS A 36 -27.83 16.65 -26.12
C LYS A 36 -27.00 15.37 -25.96
N THR A 37 -27.67 14.24 -25.76
CA THR A 37 -27.03 12.92 -25.67
C THR A 37 -27.27 12.11 -26.95
N GLU A 38 -26.63 12.51 -28.07
CA GLU A 38 -26.45 11.57 -29.19
C GLU A 38 -25.24 11.92 -30.07
N LYS A 39 -24.45 10.88 -30.39
CA LYS A 39 -23.18 10.92 -31.17
C LYS A 39 -22.07 11.73 -30.47
N ILE A 40 -21.15 11.11 -29.74
CA ILE A 40 -20.13 10.19 -30.29
C ILE A 40 -19.78 9.10 -29.26
N LYS A 41 -20.01 7.84 -29.60
CA LYS A 41 -19.35 6.68 -28.96
C LYS A 41 -18.28 6.15 -29.92
N LYS A 42 -17.03 6.06 -29.43
CA LYS A 42 -16.03 4.98 -29.62
C LYS A 42 -14.62 5.56 -29.58
N GLY A 43 -13.82 5.15 -28.58
CA GLY A 43 -12.42 5.57 -28.47
C GLY A 43 -11.80 5.32 -27.10
N ILE A 44 -11.86 4.08 -26.61
CA ILE A 44 -11.11 3.57 -25.44
C ILE A 44 -11.34 4.34 -24.13
N THR A 45 -12.26 3.84 -23.31
CA THR A 45 -12.19 3.97 -21.85
C THR A 45 -12.08 2.58 -21.26
N GLN A 46 -10.92 2.25 -20.69
CA GLN A 46 -10.87 1.25 -19.63
C GLN A 46 -11.59 1.88 -18.44
N GLU A 47 -12.84 1.46 -18.19
CA GLU A 47 -13.47 1.76 -16.92
C GLU A 47 -12.80 0.87 -15.87
N GLU A 48 -12.15 1.49 -14.89
CA GLU A 48 -11.75 0.79 -13.67
C GLU A 48 -12.98 0.12 -13.04
N PRO A 49 -12.88 -1.12 -12.55
CA PRO A 49 -14.01 -1.80 -11.95
C PRO A 49 -14.37 -1.14 -10.63
N LYS A 50 -15.35 -0.23 -10.65
CA LYS A 50 -16.05 0.24 -9.45
C LYS A 50 -16.64 -0.97 -8.74
N LEU A 51 -16.02 -1.39 -7.65
CA LEU A 51 -16.56 -2.38 -6.73
C LEU A 51 -17.87 -1.83 -6.16
N ASP A 52 -18.99 -2.46 -6.53
CA ASP A 52 -20.29 -2.25 -5.91
C ASP A 52 -20.16 -2.47 -4.39
N GLU A 53 -20.41 -1.43 -3.58
CA GLU A 53 -20.04 -1.43 -2.15
C GLU A 53 -21.01 -2.24 -1.25
N GLY A 54 -22.03 -2.89 -1.83
CA GLY A 54 -23.02 -3.65 -1.07
C GLY A 54 -22.42 -4.88 -0.36
N PRO A 55 -22.95 -5.26 0.81
CA PRO A 55 -22.45 -6.42 1.55
C PRO A 55 -22.81 -7.75 0.87
N VAL A 56 -21.97 -8.77 1.10
CA VAL A 56 -22.03 -10.09 0.46
C VAL A 56 -22.07 -11.22 1.49
N ASN A 57 -22.41 -12.43 1.05
CA ASN A 57 -22.41 -13.65 1.85
C ASN A 57 -21.08 -13.82 2.63
N GLY A 58 -21.17 -13.91 3.96
CA GLY A 58 -20.02 -13.84 4.87
C GLY A 58 -19.80 -12.48 5.54
N ALA A 59 -20.73 -11.52 5.40
CA ALA A 59 -20.68 -10.23 6.10
C ALA A 59 -20.79 -10.39 7.62
N VAL A 60 -19.94 -9.69 8.38
CA VAL A 60 -19.93 -9.78 9.85
C VAL A 60 -20.91 -8.75 10.41
N VAL A 61 -21.73 -9.18 11.37
CA VAL A 61 -22.70 -8.33 12.05
C VAL A 61 -22.47 -8.32 13.56
N CYS A 62 -22.78 -7.17 14.16
CA CYS A 62 -22.83 -6.99 15.61
C CYS A 62 -24.28 -6.74 16.06
N CYS A 63 -24.58 -6.99 17.34
CA CYS A 63 -25.88 -6.72 17.94
C CYS A 63 -25.72 -5.75 19.12
N THR A 64 -26.47 -4.64 19.15
CA THR A 64 -26.38 -3.65 20.24
C THR A 64 -26.74 -4.19 21.63
N SER A 65 -27.42 -5.34 21.67
CA SER A 65 -27.80 -6.05 22.90
C SER A 65 -26.90 -7.24 23.25
N ALA A 66 -25.80 -7.45 22.52
CA ALA A 66 -24.78 -8.43 22.89
C ALA A 66 -23.82 -7.87 23.96
N GLU A 67 -23.25 -8.73 24.81
CA GLU A 67 -22.16 -8.32 25.73
C GLU A 67 -20.76 -8.42 25.11
N THR A 68 -20.62 -9.25 24.08
CA THR A 68 -19.35 -9.64 23.43
C THR A 68 -19.41 -9.36 21.93
N GLN A 69 -18.24 -9.07 21.32
CA GLN A 69 -18.09 -8.84 19.88
C GLN A 69 -17.76 -10.14 19.12
N ASP A 70 -18.58 -11.18 19.31
CA ASP A 70 -18.42 -12.42 18.54
C ASP A 70 -18.67 -12.17 17.05
N LYS A 71 -17.81 -12.72 16.18
CA LYS A 71 -17.99 -12.63 14.73
C LYS A 71 -19.14 -13.56 14.28
N VAL A 72 -20.34 -13.00 14.17
CA VAL A 72 -21.51 -13.66 13.56
C VAL A 72 -21.61 -13.23 12.11
N TYR A 73 -21.71 -14.20 11.19
CA TYR A 73 -21.73 -13.95 9.74
C TYR A 73 -23.15 -14.08 9.19
N ILE A 74 -23.48 -13.29 8.17
CA ILE A 74 -24.73 -13.39 7.39
C ILE A 74 -24.51 -14.33 6.20
N LEU A 75 -25.47 -15.23 5.99
CA LEU A 75 -25.44 -16.27 4.96
C LEU A 75 -26.53 -16.02 3.92
N ASP A 76 -26.24 -16.37 2.67
CA ASP A 76 -27.19 -16.26 1.57
C ASP A 76 -28.30 -17.33 1.60
N ASN A 77 -29.48 -16.94 1.16
CA ASN A 77 -30.54 -17.87 0.78
C ASN A 77 -30.39 -18.15 -0.74
N LYS A 78 -29.84 -19.32 -1.10
CA LYS A 78 -29.29 -19.70 -2.43
C LYS A 78 -30.26 -19.74 -3.64
N GLY A 79 -31.26 -18.85 -3.73
CA GLY A 79 -32.21 -18.75 -4.84
C GLY A 79 -31.89 -17.61 -5.80
N ASN A 80 -31.21 -17.89 -6.91
CA ASN A 80 -30.85 -16.93 -7.98
C ASN A 80 -30.18 -15.66 -7.43
N ALA A 81 -28.98 -15.81 -6.86
CA ALA A 81 -28.17 -14.69 -6.37
C ALA A 81 -27.41 -14.02 -7.52
N VAL A 82 -27.32 -12.69 -7.48
CA VAL A 82 -26.30 -11.97 -8.26
C VAL A 82 -25.00 -12.05 -7.48
N THR A 83 -23.90 -12.40 -8.13
CA THR A 83 -22.60 -12.45 -7.48
C THR A 83 -21.85 -11.13 -7.61
N LEU A 84 -21.32 -10.65 -6.50
CA LEU A 84 -20.33 -9.60 -6.46
C LEU A 84 -18.96 -10.27 -6.32
N ASN A 85 -18.15 -10.18 -7.37
CA ASN A 85 -17.31 -11.29 -7.86
C ASN A 85 -18.22 -12.49 -8.27
N ASN A 86 -18.14 -13.79 -7.92
CA ASN A 86 -17.51 -14.70 -6.94
C ASN A 86 -18.06 -14.80 -5.48
N LEU A 87 -19.02 -13.99 -5.02
CA LEU A 87 -19.87 -14.31 -3.84
C LEU A 87 -21.24 -13.67 -4.02
N SER A 88 -22.29 -14.29 -3.49
CA SER A 88 -23.66 -13.75 -3.52
C SER A 88 -23.77 -12.40 -2.81
N LYS A 89 -24.31 -11.39 -3.50
CA LYS A 89 -24.72 -10.11 -2.89
C LYS A 89 -25.91 -10.35 -1.96
N LEU A 90 -25.91 -9.71 -0.79
CA LEU A 90 -27.02 -9.83 0.16
C LEU A 90 -28.19 -8.92 -0.22
N SER A 91 -29.40 -9.43 0.01
CA SER A 91 -30.67 -8.74 -0.17
C SER A 91 -31.36 -8.49 1.17
N ARG A 92 -32.43 -7.68 1.17
CA ARG A 92 -33.33 -7.50 2.33
C ARG A 92 -33.83 -8.80 2.99
N THR A 93 -33.83 -9.92 2.27
CA THR A 93 -34.35 -11.21 2.78
C THR A 93 -33.28 -12.15 3.34
N ASP A 94 -32.00 -11.82 3.20
CA ASP A 94 -30.88 -12.65 3.68
C ASP A 94 -30.60 -12.38 5.16
N ILE A 95 -31.50 -12.88 6.02
CA ILE A 95 -31.43 -12.73 7.48
C ILE A 95 -30.75 -13.91 8.20
N THR A 96 -30.30 -14.92 7.44
CA THR A 96 -29.73 -16.15 7.98
C THR A 96 -28.36 -15.88 8.60
N MET A 97 -28.16 -16.28 9.87
CA MET A 97 -26.89 -16.11 10.58
C MET A 97 -26.15 -17.43 10.76
N SER A 98 -24.82 -17.39 10.69
CA SER A 98 -23.94 -18.55 10.89
C SER A 98 -23.95 -19.10 12.31
N GLY A 99 -24.36 -18.31 13.30
CA GLY A 99 -24.26 -18.63 14.72
C GLY A 99 -25.09 -17.75 15.64
N GLU A 100 -24.86 -17.94 16.94
CA GLU A 100 -25.50 -17.22 18.04
C GLU A 100 -24.53 -16.17 18.62
N PHE A 101 -25.06 -15.06 19.14
CA PHE A 101 -24.27 -14.15 19.99
C PHE A 101 -24.19 -14.75 21.40
N THR A 102 -23.00 -14.89 22.00
CA THR A 102 -22.83 -15.65 23.25
C THR A 102 -23.65 -15.15 24.44
N ARG A 103 -24.05 -13.88 24.49
CA ARG A 103 -24.89 -13.36 25.58
C ARG A 103 -25.75 -12.18 25.19
N CYS A 104 -27.04 -12.21 25.55
CA CYS A 104 -28.02 -11.15 25.29
C CYS A 104 -28.44 -10.44 26.58
N ARG A 105 -28.17 -9.13 26.66
CA ARG A 105 -28.38 -8.27 27.86
C ARG A 105 -29.82 -8.24 28.37
N PHE A 106 -30.80 -8.49 27.50
CA PHE A 106 -32.23 -8.45 27.85
C PHE A 106 -32.83 -9.79 28.31
N ASN A 107 -32.11 -10.92 28.17
CA ASN A 107 -32.63 -12.24 28.58
C ASN A 107 -31.67 -13.04 29.49
N ASN A 108 -30.49 -12.49 29.81
CA ASN A 108 -29.43 -13.10 30.62
C ASN A 108 -28.98 -14.50 30.16
N LYS A 109 -29.15 -14.83 28.88
CA LYS A 109 -28.82 -16.13 28.26
C LYS A 109 -28.10 -15.94 26.93
N ILE A 110 -27.66 -17.04 26.34
CA ILE A 110 -27.20 -17.10 24.95
C ILE A 110 -28.33 -16.59 24.03
N CYS A 111 -27.98 -15.82 22.99
CA CYS A 111 -28.95 -15.32 22.03
C CYS A 111 -29.50 -16.51 21.20
N PRO A 112 -30.81 -16.84 21.28
CA PRO A 112 -31.32 -18.06 20.67
C PRO A 112 -31.22 -18.03 19.13
N LYS A 113 -30.83 -19.17 18.54
CA LYS A 113 -30.70 -19.38 17.08
C LYS A 113 -31.92 -18.90 16.31
N ASN A 114 -33.11 -19.28 16.78
CA ASN A 114 -34.41 -18.94 16.16
C ASN A 114 -34.96 -17.62 16.72
N LYS A 115 -34.15 -16.55 16.69
CA LYS A 115 -34.57 -15.20 17.10
C LYS A 115 -35.61 -14.63 16.12
N LYS A 116 -36.63 -13.93 16.63
CA LYS A 116 -37.62 -13.24 15.79
C LYS A 116 -37.02 -11.93 15.30
N ILE A 117 -36.99 -11.74 13.98
CA ILE A 117 -36.61 -10.48 13.32
C ILE A 117 -37.88 -9.73 12.91
N GLU A 118 -37.90 -8.41 13.08
CA GLU A 118 -39.01 -7.57 12.60
C GLU A 118 -39.15 -7.69 11.09
N GLY A 119 -40.37 -7.94 10.60
CA GLY A 119 -40.66 -8.17 9.18
C GLY A 119 -40.02 -9.43 8.55
N ASN A 120 -39.17 -10.17 9.29
CA ASN A 120 -38.22 -11.15 8.74
C ASN A 120 -37.31 -10.56 7.63
N GLU A 121 -36.92 -9.30 7.76
CA GLU A 121 -36.14 -8.59 6.74
C GLU A 121 -35.19 -7.56 7.36
N TRP A 122 -34.23 -7.13 6.54
CA TRP A 122 -33.46 -5.91 6.78
C TRP A 122 -34.33 -4.67 6.57
N GLN A 123 -33.99 -3.61 7.29
CA GLN A 123 -34.55 -2.27 7.20
C GLN A 123 -33.50 -1.33 6.59
N ASP A 124 -33.95 -0.20 6.03
CA ASP A 124 -33.12 0.78 5.32
C ASP A 124 -32.26 0.14 4.21
N TYR A 125 -32.91 -0.69 3.39
CA TYR A 125 -32.37 -1.27 2.17
C TYR A 125 -32.47 -0.28 1.00
N ASP A 126 -31.63 -0.48 -0.03
CA ASP A 126 -31.60 0.34 -1.23
C ASP A 126 -32.66 -0.12 -2.25
N GLU A 127 -33.75 0.65 -2.33
CA GLU A 127 -34.84 0.46 -3.29
C GLU A 127 -34.42 0.64 -4.76
N PHE A 128 -33.30 1.32 -5.04
CA PHE A 128 -32.81 1.60 -6.39
C PHE A 128 -31.77 0.57 -6.86
N ASN A 129 -30.95 0.02 -5.94
CA ASN A 129 -29.94 -1.01 -6.24
C ASN A 129 -30.45 -2.45 -5.96
N GLY A 130 -31.64 -2.79 -6.43
CA GLY A 130 -32.29 -4.09 -6.21
C GLY A 130 -32.04 -5.15 -7.29
N MET A 131 -31.92 -6.41 -6.87
CA MET A 131 -31.82 -7.60 -7.75
C MET A 131 -33.21 -8.09 -8.22
N GLY A 132 -34.16 -7.17 -8.42
CA GLY A 132 -35.58 -7.44 -8.64
C GLY A 132 -36.46 -7.24 -7.39
N LYS A 133 -37.78 -7.29 -7.59
CA LYS A 133 -38.79 -7.01 -6.56
C LYS A 133 -38.69 -7.98 -5.37
N GLY A 134 -38.56 -7.45 -4.16
CA GLY A 134 -38.33 -8.24 -2.94
C GLY A 134 -36.88 -8.71 -2.75
N LYS A 135 -35.97 -8.27 -3.64
CA LYS A 135 -34.52 -8.50 -3.56
C LYS A 135 -33.75 -7.18 -3.59
N GLU A 136 -34.34 -6.14 -2.99
CA GLU A 136 -33.68 -4.84 -2.82
C GLU A 136 -32.34 -5.02 -2.09
N GLY A 137 -31.32 -4.29 -2.55
CA GLY A 137 -29.93 -4.44 -2.10
C GLY A 137 -29.71 -3.84 -0.71
N LEU A 138 -28.66 -4.27 -0.02
CA LEU A 138 -28.30 -3.71 1.29
C LEU A 138 -27.25 -2.60 1.16
N ASN A 139 -27.33 -1.62 2.06
CA ASN A 139 -26.32 -0.60 2.26
C ASN A 139 -25.48 -0.98 3.49
N LYS A 140 -24.15 -1.01 3.36
CA LYS A 140 -23.21 -1.42 4.42
C LYS A 140 -23.27 -0.51 5.67
N ASP A 141 -23.54 0.79 5.48
CA ASP A 141 -23.45 1.83 6.51
C ASP A 141 -24.81 2.08 7.19
N SER A 142 -25.92 1.77 6.52
CA SER A 142 -27.27 2.12 6.99
C SER A 142 -28.24 0.96 7.18
N SER A 143 -28.08 -0.19 6.50
CA SER A 143 -29.03 -1.31 6.63
C SER A 143 -28.89 -2.05 7.98
N TYR A 144 -30.02 -2.36 8.62
CA TYR A 144 -30.06 -3.03 9.93
C TYR A 144 -31.23 -4.02 10.07
N MET A 145 -31.17 -4.94 11.05
CA MET A 145 -32.31 -5.75 11.47
C MET A 145 -32.70 -5.44 12.91
N VAL A 146 -33.99 -5.56 13.24
CA VAL A 146 -34.50 -5.42 14.62
C VAL A 146 -34.81 -6.81 15.20
N CYS A 147 -34.11 -7.19 16.27
CA CYS A 147 -34.30 -8.46 16.96
C CYS A 147 -35.39 -8.32 18.04
N LEU A 148 -36.61 -8.77 17.75
CA LEU A 148 -37.75 -8.74 18.66
C LEU A 148 -37.61 -9.69 19.87
N THR A 149 -36.69 -10.66 19.81
CA THR A 149 -36.42 -11.58 20.94
C THR A 149 -35.46 -10.99 21.97
N GLY A 150 -34.57 -10.09 21.55
CA GLY A 150 -33.54 -9.51 22.41
C GLY A 150 -33.58 -7.98 22.52
N TYR A 151 -34.54 -7.32 21.86
CA TYR A 151 -34.69 -5.86 21.75
C TYR A 151 -33.42 -5.14 21.24
N GLY A 152 -32.61 -5.83 20.45
CA GLY A 152 -31.35 -5.32 19.88
C GLY A 152 -31.45 -5.00 18.40
N VAL A 153 -30.63 -4.03 17.96
CA VAL A 153 -30.40 -3.74 16.55
C VAL A 153 -29.17 -4.53 16.10
N ILE A 154 -29.29 -5.23 14.97
CA ILE A 154 -28.21 -5.96 14.32
C ILE A 154 -27.77 -5.16 13.09
N TYR A 155 -26.47 -4.87 12.98
CA TYR A 155 -25.88 -4.01 11.95
C TYR A 155 -24.54 -4.57 11.47
N PHE A 156 -24.12 -4.20 10.27
CA PHE A 156 -22.84 -4.64 9.71
C PHE A 156 -21.64 -3.98 10.40
N VAL A 157 -20.57 -4.75 10.56
CA VAL A 157 -19.23 -4.28 10.98
C VAL A 157 -18.13 -4.67 9.98
N ASP A 158 -18.44 -5.57 9.05
CA ASP A 158 -17.64 -5.98 7.90
C ASP A 158 -18.62 -6.34 6.77
N SER A 159 -18.39 -5.88 5.54
CA SER A 159 -19.31 -6.08 4.42
C SER A 159 -19.28 -7.51 3.84
N GLY A 160 -18.45 -8.41 4.36
CA GLY A 160 -18.29 -9.78 3.85
C GLY A 160 -17.46 -9.85 2.58
N GLN A 161 -17.12 -8.69 2.03
CA GLN A 161 -16.18 -8.54 0.95
C GLN A 161 -14.77 -8.83 1.49
N LYS A 162 -14.47 -10.13 1.62
CA LYS A 162 -13.07 -10.57 1.55
C LYS A 162 -12.48 -10.01 0.25
N ILE A 163 -11.20 -9.69 0.20
CA ILE A 163 -10.50 -9.46 -1.08
C ILE A 163 -10.51 -10.81 -1.82
N LYS A 164 -11.11 -10.85 -3.02
CA LYS A 164 -12.03 -11.97 -3.33
C LYS A 164 -11.66 -12.93 -4.45
N GLY A 165 -10.39 -12.89 -4.79
CA GLY A 165 -9.55 -14.00 -5.18
C GLY A 165 -8.16 -13.63 -4.70
N PHE A 166 -7.36 -14.59 -4.23
CA PHE A 166 -5.92 -14.39 -4.31
C PHE A 166 -5.61 -14.32 -5.81
N SER A 167 -5.37 -13.12 -6.34
CA SER A 167 -4.60 -13.03 -7.58
C SER A 167 -3.25 -13.70 -7.33
N ALA A 168 -2.61 -14.24 -8.37
CA ALA A 168 -1.32 -14.91 -8.22
C ALA A 168 -0.33 -14.01 -7.47
N GLU A 169 -0.35 -12.71 -7.80
CA GLU A 169 0.26 -11.58 -7.09
C GLU A 169 0.07 -11.59 -5.55
N LEU A 170 -1.17 -11.68 -5.05
CA LEU A 170 -1.43 -11.68 -3.60
C LEU A 170 -1.03 -13.01 -2.94
N ALA A 171 -1.05 -14.12 -3.69
CA ALA A 171 -0.52 -15.39 -3.22
C ALA A 171 1.01 -15.32 -3.08
N THR A 172 1.71 -14.74 -4.07
CA THR A 172 3.14 -14.43 -4.01
C THR A 172 3.45 -13.50 -2.84
N LEU A 173 2.70 -12.42 -2.65
CA LEU A 173 2.86 -11.54 -1.49
C LEU A 173 2.72 -12.29 -0.16
N ASN A 174 1.73 -13.17 0.00
CA ASN A 174 1.61 -13.97 1.23
C ASN A 174 2.73 -15.01 1.38
N GLN A 175 3.29 -15.53 0.29
CA GLN A 175 4.41 -16.47 0.33
C GLN A 175 5.73 -15.80 0.75
N TYR A 176 5.98 -14.55 0.31
CA TYR A 176 7.27 -13.87 0.49
C TYR A 176 7.25 -12.70 1.49
N VAL A 177 6.08 -12.22 1.92
CA VAL A 177 5.92 -11.10 2.86
C VAL A 177 5.15 -11.58 4.11
N ASN A 178 5.84 -12.34 4.95
CA ASN A 178 5.30 -12.94 6.18
C ASN A 178 6.38 -13.02 7.29
N GLU A 179 5.98 -13.41 8.50
CA GLU A 179 6.87 -13.49 9.66
C GLU A 179 8.06 -14.44 9.48
N GLU A 180 7.88 -15.54 8.73
CA GLU A 180 8.95 -16.50 8.45
C GLU A 180 10.02 -15.91 7.53
N ALA A 181 9.60 -15.23 6.45
CA ALA A 181 10.51 -14.53 5.55
C ALA A 181 11.33 -13.44 6.27
N PHE A 182 10.67 -12.64 7.10
CA PHE A 182 11.32 -11.59 7.90
C PHE A 182 12.29 -12.17 8.93
N SER A 183 11.90 -13.24 9.63
CA SER A 183 12.78 -13.94 10.56
C SER A 183 13.97 -14.60 9.85
N GLY A 184 13.77 -15.08 8.62
CA GLY A 184 14.82 -15.66 7.77
C GLY A 184 15.85 -14.62 7.30
N MET A 185 15.44 -13.37 7.06
CA MET A 185 16.34 -12.23 6.88
C MET A 185 16.99 -11.75 8.19
N GLY A 186 16.67 -12.35 9.34
CA GLY A 186 17.21 -11.96 10.65
C GLY A 186 16.53 -10.77 11.31
N TRP A 187 15.37 -10.31 10.81
CA TRP A 187 14.66 -9.17 11.40
C TRP A 187 14.09 -9.50 12.78
N ASN A 188 14.23 -8.55 13.71
CA ASN A 188 13.59 -8.67 15.02
C ASN A 188 12.13 -8.22 14.95
N LEU A 189 11.21 -9.16 14.68
CA LEU A 189 9.78 -8.89 14.57
C LEU A 189 9.18 -8.14 15.77
N SER A 190 9.69 -8.36 16.98
CA SER A 190 9.22 -7.62 18.16
C SER A 190 9.59 -6.13 18.08
N ILE A 191 10.81 -5.81 17.64
CA ILE A 191 11.19 -4.40 17.43
C ILE A 191 10.42 -3.83 16.23
N PHE A 192 10.31 -4.57 15.13
CA PHE A 192 9.56 -4.12 13.94
C PHE A 192 8.10 -3.76 14.27
N TYR A 193 7.37 -4.62 14.99
CA TYR A 193 5.99 -4.33 15.40
C TYR A 193 5.88 -3.21 16.45
N ASN A 194 6.85 -3.07 17.36
CA ASN A 194 6.89 -1.91 18.28
C ASN A 194 7.14 -0.59 17.54
N THR A 195 7.88 -0.62 16.44
CA THR A 195 8.26 0.56 15.66
C THR A 195 7.20 0.94 14.61
N TYR A 196 6.56 -0.03 13.96
CA TYR A 196 5.66 0.17 12.82
C TYR A 196 4.19 -0.23 13.05
N GLY A 197 3.87 -0.84 14.19
CA GLY A 197 2.52 -1.32 14.55
C GLY A 197 2.37 -2.84 14.43
N ASN A 198 1.44 -3.42 15.20
CA ASN A 198 1.19 -4.88 15.25
C ASN A 198 0.68 -5.48 13.93
N ASP A 199 0.21 -4.64 13.00
CA ASP A 199 -0.28 -4.98 11.67
C ASP A 199 0.72 -4.63 10.55
N ALA A 200 1.96 -4.24 10.88
CA ALA A 200 2.94 -3.71 9.92
C ALA A 200 3.20 -4.62 8.69
N ILE A 201 3.24 -5.95 8.84
CA ILE A 201 3.39 -6.88 7.70
C ILE A 201 2.14 -6.86 6.79
N GLU A 202 0.94 -6.74 7.37
CA GLU A 202 -0.31 -6.67 6.62
C GLU A 202 -0.43 -5.31 5.92
N VAL A 203 -0.09 -4.21 6.59
CA VAL A 203 0.00 -2.88 5.98
C VAL A 203 1.01 -2.88 4.83
N LEU A 204 2.20 -3.46 5.03
CA LEU A 204 3.23 -3.56 3.99
C LEU A 204 2.74 -4.33 2.75
N LYS A 205 2.11 -5.50 2.93
CA LYS A 205 1.51 -6.25 1.81
C LYS A 205 0.47 -5.44 1.05
N ASN A 206 -0.42 -4.74 1.76
CA ASN A 206 -1.47 -3.93 1.14
C ASN A 206 -0.89 -2.74 0.36
N GLN A 207 0.18 -2.11 0.86
CA GLN A 207 0.89 -1.06 0.13
C GLN A 207 1.66 -1.63 -1.07
N MET A 208 2.38 -2.74 -0.92
CA MET A 208 3.07 -3.41 -2.03
C MET A 208 2.10 -3.78 -3.16
N TYR A 209 0.92 -4.32 -2.81
CA TYR A 209 -0.15 -4.60 -3.77
C TYR A 209 -0.67 -3.32 -4.45
N LYS A 210 -0.95 -2.25 -3.68
CA LYS A 210 -1.39 -0.94 -4.19
C LYS A 210 -0.43 -0.37 -5.24
N TYR A 211 0.88 -0.53 -5.05
CA TYR A 211 1.93 -0.02 -5.95
C TYR A 211 2.48 -1.09 -6.92
N GLY A 212 1.77 -2.21 -7.11
CA GLY A 212 2.09 -3.23 -8.11
C GLY A 212 3.36 -4.06 -7.84
N ILE A 213 3.89 -4.05 -6.61
CA ILE A 213 5.09 -4.79 -6.21
C ILE A 213 4.71 -6.24 -5.90
N THR A 214 4.45 -7.01 -6.95
CA THR A 214 3.79 -8.33 -6.88
C THR A 214 4.57 -9.47 -7.53
N ASP A 215 5.58 -9.16 -8.35
CA ASP A 215 6.55 -10.13 -8.85
C ASP A 215 7.49 -10.62 -7.73
N THR A 216 7.80 -11.91 -7.71
CA THR A 216 8.67 -12.53 -6.70
C THR A 216 10.02 -11.84 -6.59
N ILE A 217 10.66 -11.54 -7.73
CA ILE A 217 12.02 -10.97 -7.72
C ILE A 217 11.96 -9.51 -7.26
N SER A 218 10.97 -8.74 -7.73
CA SER A 218 10.73 -7.38 -7.23
C SER A 218 10.44 -7.33 -5.72
N ILE A 219 9.60 -8.25 -5.21
CA ILE A 219 9.32 -8.40 -3.77
C ILE A 219 10.61 -8.65 -2.98
N CYS A 220 11.42 -9.62 -3.39
CA CYS A 220 12.65 -9.98 -2.67
C CYS A 220 13.70 -8.87 -2.71
N MET A 221 13.88 -8.21 -3.86
CA MET A 221 14.79 -7.06 -3.97
C MET A 221 14.30 -5.86 -3.15
N PHE A 222 12.99 -5.61 -3.11
CA PHE A 222 12.40 -4.56 -2.29
C PHE A 222 12.64 -4.83 -0.80
N LEU A 223 12.29 -6.01 -0.28
CA LEU A 223 12.48 -6.36 1.13
C LEU A 223 13.96 -6.29 1.57
N ALA A 224 14.88 -6.83 0.76
CA ALA A 224 16.32 -6.74 1.02
C ALA A 224 16.86 -5.28 0.99
N THR A 225 16.20 -4.39 0.22
CA THR A 225 16.48 -2.95 0.28
C THR A 225 16.02 -2.38 1.63
N LEU A 226 14.79 -2.68 2.06
CA LEU A 226 14.23 -2.15 3.31
C LEU A 226 15.03 -2.57 4.56
N GLY A 227 15.56 -3.81 4.58
CA GLY A 227 16.40 -4.30 5.67
C GLY A 227 17.64 -3.43 5.86
N ALA A 228 18.35 -3.15 4.76
CA ALA A 228 19.50 -2.27 4.78
C ALA A 228 19.17 -0.80 5.14
N GLU A 229 18.14 -0.19 4.55
CA GLU A 229 17.81 1.23 4.80
C GLU A 229 17.30 1.46 6.23
N SER A 230 16.32 0.66 6.68
CA SER A 230 15.67 0.85 8.00
C SER A 230 16.43 0.22 9.15
N GLY A 231 17.49 -0.56 8.88
CA GLY A 231 18.12 -1.41 9.88
C GLY A 231 17.14 -2.48 10.38
N ASP A 232 16.64 -3.33 9.49
CA ASP A 232 15.75 -4.47 9.80
C ASP A 232 14.43 -4.07 10.49
N GLY A 233 13.88 -2.94 10.09
CA GLY A 233 12.66 -2.40 10.68
C GLY A 233 12.85 -1.79 12.07
N GLU A 234 14.10 -1.55 12.51
CA GLU A 234 14.35 -0.91 13.81
C GLU A 234 14.21 0.63 13.77
N LYS A 235 14.33 1.27 12.61
CA LYS A 235 14.41 2.74 12.49
C LYS A 235 13.34 3.32 11.57
N LEU A 236 12.55 4.25 12.12
CA LEU A 236 11.67 5.14 11.35
C LEU A 236 12.41 6.33 10.71
N LEU A 237 13.57 6.70 11.29
CA LEU A 237 14.28 7.95 11.03
C LEU A 237 15.78 7.70 10.95
N GLU A 238 16.47 8.35 10.01
CA GLU A 238 17.93 8.26 9.95
C GLU A 238 18.58 8.93 11.18
N GLY A 239 19.75 8.43 11.58
CA GLY A 239 20.57 9.11 12.58
C GLY A 239 21.17 10.40 12.01
N LEU A 240 21.31 11.45 12.83
CA LEU A 240 22.03 12.65 12.41
C LEU A 240 23.55 12.39 12.39
N PRO A 241 24.29 12.77 11.34
CA PRO A 241 25.74 12.62 11.31
C PRO A 241 26.41 13.51 12.36
N LEU A 242 27.50 13.00 12.95
CA LEU A 242 28.24 13.66 14.05
C LEU A 242 29.02 14.93 13.65
N ALA A 243 28.91 15.35 12.39
CA ALA A 243 29.23 16.69 11.92
C ALA A 243 28.16 17.12 10.89
N PRO A 244 27.56 18.31 11.01
CA PRO A 244 26.51 18.76 10.10
C PRO A 244 27.09 19.11 8.73
N ASP A 245 26.73 18.36 7.69
CA ASP A 245 26.75 18.92 6.35
C ASP A 245 25.60 19.93 6.26
N ALA A 246 25.87 21.16 5.84
CA ALA A 246 24.91 22.26 5.90
C ALA A 246 23.66 22.02 5.03
N THR A 247 23.69 21.01 4.16
CA THR A 247 22.61 20.64 3.22
C THR A 247 21.74 19.48 3.69
N TYR A 248 22.07 18.82 4.80
CA TYR A 248 21.37 17.62 5.29
C TYR A 248 20.93 17.85 6.75
N THR A 249 19.63 18.07 6.97
CA THR A 249 19.10 18.50 8.28
C THR A 249 18.15 17.46 8.88
N GLU A 250 17.81 17.64 10.17
CA GLU A 250 16.83 16.80 10.87
C GLU A 250 15.45 16.74 10.19
N ARG A 251 15.14 17.73 9.34
CA ARG A 251 13.86 17.90 8.65
C ARG A 251 13.90 17.47 7.17
N THR A 252 15.03 16.95 6.72
CA THR A 252 15.24 16.37 5.38
C THR A 252 16.00 15.04 5.39
N ARG A 253 16.42 14.56 6.56
CA ARG A 253 16.98 13.22 6.80
C ARG A 253 16.02 12.11 6.40
N GLY A 254 16.51 10.87 6.31
CA GLY A 254 15.71 9.71 5.92
C GLY A 254 14.47 9.47 6.80
N ALA A 255 13.36 9.09 6.15
CA ALA A 255 12.09 8.74 6.79
C ALA A 255 11.47 7.45 6.23
N GLY A 256 10.89 6.61 7.09
CA GLY A 256 10.19 5.38 6.73
C GLY A 256 11.11 4.21 6.35
N LEU A 257 10.54 3.09 5.91
CA LEU A 257 11.29 1.84 5.67
C LEU A 257 12.40 1.96 4.61
N ILE A 258 12.24 2.84 3.62
CA ILE A 258 13.23 3.08 2.56
C ILE A 258 14.06 4.36 2.78
N GLN A 259 13.82 5.07 3.89
CA GLN A 259 14.55 6.29 4.26
C GLN A 259 14.52 7.41 3.18
N ILE A 260 13.35 7.73 2.61
CA ILE A 260 13.26 8.84 1.62
C ILE A 260 13.69 10.18 2.24
N THR A 261 14.35 11.04 1.45
CA THR A 261 14.98 12.30 1.91
C THR A 261 14.49 13.53 1.13
N GLY A 262 14.61 14.71 1.75
CA GLY A 262 14.53 16.04 1.13
C GLY A 262 13.43 16.26 0.08
N LYS A 263 13.81 16.22 -1.21
CA LYS A 263 12.90 16.47 -2.35
C LYS A 263 11.93 15.32 -2.58
N ASP A 264 12.32 14.08 -2.27
CA ASP A 264 11.53 12.88 -2.53
C ASP A 264 10.40 12.80 -1.49
N GLN A 265 10.66 13.25 -0.26
CA GLN A 265 9.65 13.51 0.78
C GLN A 265 8.58 14.51 0.33
N LYS A 266 8.98 15.55 -0.40
CA LYS A 266 8.03 16.55 -0.95
C LYS A 266 7.14 15.90 -1.99
N ALA A 267 7.73 15.22 -2.97
CA ALA A 267 7.02 14.56 -4.04
C ALA A 267 6.07 13.47 -3.52
N PHE A 268 6.46 12.77 -2.45
CA PHE A 268 5.59 11.80 -1.77
C PHE A 268 4.36 12.46 -1.16
N LEU A 269 4.52 13.56 -0.40
CA LEU A 269 3.39 14.25 0.20
C LEU A 269 2.50 14.96 -0.84
N GLU A 270 3.07 15.51 -1.91
CA GLU A 270 2.31 16.04 -3.04
C GLU A 270 1.49 14.93 -3.73
N TYR A 271 2.07 13.74 -3.91
CA TYR A 271 1.35 12.56 -4.40
C TYR A 271 0.21 12.15 -3.46
N ILE A 272 0.47 11.92 -2.16
CA ILE A 272 -0.57 11.51 -1.20
C ILE A 272 -1.70 12.54 -1.16
N GLN A 273 -1.38 13.84 -1.10
CA GLN A 273 -2.40 14.89 -1.15
C GLN A 273 -3.30 14.81 -2.40
N SER A 274 -2.72 14.51 -3.56
CA SER A 274 -3.49 14.36 -4.81
C SER A 274 -4.44 13.15 -4.83
N THR A 275 -4.17 12.13 -3.99
CA THR A 275 -5.03 10.95 -3.84
C THR A 275 -6.14 11.12 -2.79
N LEU A 276 -6.11 12.19 -1.99
CA LEU A 276 -7.08 12.45 -0.93
C LEU A 276 -8.20 13.38 -1.40
N SER A 277 -9.39 13.18 -0.84
CA SER A 277 -10.49 14.15 -0.97
C SER A 277 -10.18 15.43 -0.19
N ASN A 278 -10.59 16.59 -0.69
CA ASN A 278 -10.51 17.87 0.04
C ASN A 278 -11.26 17.86 1.39
N ALA A 279 -12.18 16.92 1.60
CA ALA A 279 -12.90 16.72 2.85
C ALA A 279 -12.14 15.85 3.87
N ASP A 280 -11.04 15.21 3.47
CA ASP A 280 -10.22 14.38 4.34
C ASP A 280 -9.43 15.26 5.32
N PRO A 281 -9.48 15.03 6.65
CA PRO A 281 -8.68 15.76 7.62
C PRO A 281 -7.17 15.72 7.33
N MET A 282 -6.69 14.66 6.70
CA MET A 282 -5.29 14.46 6.34
C MET A 282 -4.86 15.31 5.15
N TYR A 283 -5.75 15.61 4.20
CA TYR A 283 -5.49 16.56 3.10
C TYR A 283 -5.02 17.92 3.66
N THR A 284 -5.72 18.42 4.67
CA THR A 284 -5.40 19.69 5.34
C THR A 284 -4.11 19.60 6.15
N GLN A 285 -3.83 18.48 6.81
CA GLN A 285 -2.58 18.27 7.54
C GLN A 285 -1.38 18.28 6.59
N ILE A 286 -1.45 17.53 5.49
CA ILE A 286 -0.42 17.50 4.45
C ILE A 286 -0.26 18.88 3.82
N GLN A 287 -1.34 19.62 3.54
CA GLN A 287 -1.25 20.99 3.02
C GLN A 287 -0.47 21.91 3.96
N ASN A 288 -0.68 21.80 5.27
CA ASN A 288 0.04 22.60 6.28
C ASN A 288 1.54 22.23 6.40
N VAL A 289 1.89 20.97 6.11
CA VAL A 289 3.27 20.50 6.03
C VAL A 289 3.93 20.98 4.73
N LEU A 290 3.25 20.84 3.59
CA LEU A 290 3.71 21.29 2.27
C LEU A 290 3.89 22.81 2.17
N ASN A 291 3.01 23.60 2.80
CA ASN A 291 3.18 25.05 2.95
C ASN A 291 4.44 25.44 3.75
N GLY A 292 5.09 24.48 4.41
CA GLY A 292 6.39 24.64 5.09
C GLY A 292 7.62 24.50 4.19
N TYR A 293 7.46 24.03 2.95
CA TYR A 293 8.54 24.00 1.96
C TYR A 293 8.79 25.40 1.37
N PRO A 294 10.04 25.85 1.26
CA PRO A 294 10.35 27.10 0.55
C PRO A 294 10.09 26.94 -0.97
N LEU A 295 9.56 27.99 -1.60
CA LEU A 295 9.32 28.02 -3.06
C LEU A 295 10.62 27.86 -3.88
N GLN A 296 11.76 28.23 -3.30
CA GLN A 296 13.08 28.02 -3.84
C GLN A 296 14.03 27.70 -2.68
N TRP A 297 14.76 26.59 -2.77
CA TRP A 297 15.74 26.22 -1.75
C TRP A 297 16.86 27.27 -1.67
N PRO A 298 17.25 27.73 -0.47
CA PRO A 298 18.33 28.69 -0.31
C PRO A 298 19.65 28.10 -0.85
N LYS A 299 20.27 28.82 -1.80
CA LYS A 299 21.59 28.50 -2.32
C LYS A 299 22.65 29.07 -1.40
N VAL A 300 23.51 28.19 -0.89
CA VAL A 300 24.69 28.60 -0.12
C VAL A 300 25.94 28.20 -0.89
N THR A 301 26.77 29.19 -1.19
CA THR A 301 28.13 28.97 -1.67
C THR A 301 29.01 28.57 -0.49
N ILE A 302 29.60 27.37 -0.56
CA ILE A 302 30.54 26.87 0.46
C ILE A 302 31.97 26.95 -0.11
N TYR A 303 32.82 27.75 0.53
CA TYR A 303 34.23 27.89 0.17
C TYR A 303 35.07 26.80 0.86
N LYS A 304 35.28 25.65 0.20
CA LYS A 304 36.14 24.55 0.72
C LYS A 304 37.64 24.78 0.51
N GLY A 305 38.15 25.93 0.96
CA GLY A 305 39.60 26.23 1.09
C GLY A 305 40.44 26.13 -0.20
N THR A 306 39.80 26.07 -1.36
CA THR A 306 40.40 25.91 -2.68
C THR A 306 39.66 26.82 -3.67
N PRO A 307 40.26 27.23 -4.80
CA PRO A 307 39.68 28.24 -5.70
C PRO A 307 38.42 27.78 -6.47
N ASN A 308 37.94 26.55 -6.24
CA ASN A 308 36.74 26.03 -6.85
C ASN A 308 35.52 26.34 -5.97
N GLU A 309 34.81 27.41 -6.32
CA GLU A 309 33.51 27.74 -5.72
C GLU A 309 32.51 26.59 -5.95
N LYS A 310 31.79 26.18 -4.90
CA LYS A 310 30.66 25.26 -5.03
C LYS A 310 29.41 25.85 -4.37
N THR A 311 28.47 26.31 -5.19
CA THR A 311 27.10 26.60 -4.77
C THR A 311 26.35 25.29 -4.55
N ILE A 312 25.66 25.16 -3.42
CA ILE A 312 24.80 24.01 -3.11
C ILE A 312 23.42 24.52 -2.65
N GLU A 313 22.35 23.85 -3.03
CA GLU A 313 21.01 24.10 -2.51
C GLU A 313 20.86 23.44 -1.13
N ILE A 314 20.57 24.23 -0.10
CA ILE A 314 20.24 23.70 1.23
C ILE A 314 18.77 23.31 1.25
N CYS A 315 18.53 22.01 1.41
CA CYS A 315 17.20 21.48 1.67
C CYS A 315 16.95 21.50 3.19
N ASP A 316 16.44 22.61 3.72
CA ASP A 316 15.92 22.68 5.10
C ASP A 316 14.47 23.19 5.11
N ASN A 317 13.58 22.39 5.67
CA ASN A 317 12.15 22.68 5.74
C ASN A 317 11.82 23.56 6.95
N ASN A 318 10.81 24.41 6.87
CA ASN A 318 10.29 25.12 8.05
C ASN A 318 9.36 24.26 8.93
N LYS A 319 9.13 23.00 8.54
CA LYS A 319 8.29 21.99 9.21
C LYS A 319 9.05 20.66 9.26
N ASN A 320 8.76 19.82 10.25
CA ASN A 320 9.40 18.51 10.33
C ASN A 320 8.67 17.49 9.44
N VAL A 321 8.98 17.54 8.14
CA VAL A 321 8.37 16.67 7.13
C VAL A 321 8.78 15.22 7.34
N THR A 322 10.05 15.01 7.69
CA THR A 322 10.61 13.70 8.06
C THR A 322 9.78 13.02 9.16
N GLU A 323 9.53 13.70 10.29
CA GLU A 323 8.70 13.14 11.38
C GLU A 323 7.27 12.86 10.94
N PHE A 324 6.66 13.73 10.11
CA PHE A 324 5.30 13.52 9.61
C PHE A 324 5.21 12.24 8.76
N ILE A 325 6.15 12.02 7.84
CA ILE A 325 6.20 10.80 7.03
C ILE A 325 6.47 9.57 7.90
N ALA A 326 7.40 9.67 8.85
CA ALA A 326 7.71 8.61 9.80
C ALA A 326 6.51 8.24 10.71
N GLN A 327 5.66 9.21 11.07
CA GLN A 327 4.51 8.98 11.95
C GLN A 327 3.29 8.41 11.20
N TYR A 328 2.98 8.91 10.01
CA TYR A 328 1.71 8.62 9.32
C TYR A 328 1.85 7.72 8.10
N TYR A 329 3.02 7.68 7.47
CA TYR A 329 3.27 6.99 6.20
C TYR A 329 4.60 6.22 6.12
N PRO A 330 5.11 5.60 7.20
CA PRO A 330 6.47 5.06 7.20
C PRO A 330 6.63 3.80 6.34
N ILE A 331 5.53 3.09 6.05
CA ILE A 331 5.48 1.91 5.17
C ILE A 331 5.11 2.32 3.74
N GLU A 332 4.08 3.17 3.59
CA GLU A 332 3.56 3.58 2.29
C GLU A 332 4.59 4.35 1.45
N SER A 333 5.41 5.19 2.09
CA SER A 333 6.50 5.92 1.41
C SER A 333 7.51 4.99 0.72
N ALA A 334 7.75 3.79 1.28
CA ALA A 334 8.65 2.80 0.70
C ALA A 334 8.05 2.14 -0.55
N ALA A 335 6.81 1.68 -0.47
CA ALA A 335 6.14 1.04 -1.59
C ALA A 335 5.88 2.04 -2.75
N TRP A 336 5.50 3.27 -2.43
CA TRP A 336 5.41 4.37 -3.40
C TRP A 336 6.76 4.65 -4.08
N TYR A 337 7.85 4.72 -3.31
CA TYR A 337 9.16 4.99 -3.89
C TYR A 337 9.58 3.90 -4.88
N TRP A 338 9.34 2.62 -4.55
CA TRP A 338 9.71 1.52 -5.44
C TRP A 338 8.78 1.36 -6.66
N GLY A 339 7.46 1.45 -6.43
CA GLY A 339 6.43 1.17 -7.43
C GLY A 339 6.08 2.33 -8.36
N GLU A 340 6.17 3.58 -7.90
CA GLU A 340 5.60 4.77 -8.59
C GLU A 340 6.64 5.88 -8.86
N TYR A 341 7.55 6.16 -7.90
CA TYR A 341 8.39 7.37 -7.97
C TYR A 341 9.85 7.16 -8.37
N GLY A 342 10.50 6.12 -7.83
CA GLY A 342 11.90 5.81 -8.03
C GLY A 342 12.14 5.50 -9.50
N LYS A 343 12.67 6.48 -10.23
CA LYS A 343 12.71 6.46 -11.70
C LYS A 343 14.10 6.14 -12.22
N THR A 344 14.12 5.20 -13.14
CA THR A 344 15.28 4.85 -13.96
C THR A 344 14.95 5.01 -15.45
N THR A 345 15.95 4.90 -16.32
CA THR A 345 15.78 4.92 -17.78
C THR A 345 16.20 3.58 -18.35
N TYR A 346 15.29 2.94 -19.07
CA TYR A 346 15.54 1.76 -19.87
C TYR A 346 15.72 2.14 -21.33
N TYR A 347 16.82 1.74 -21.93
CA TYR A 347 17.18 1.96 -23.32
C TYR A 347 16.87 0.72 -24.15
N THR A 348 16.22 0.89 -25.30
CA THR A 348 16.06 -0.22 -26.27
C THR A 348 17.39 -0.64 -26.88
N ASP A 349 18.36 0.29 -26.93
CA ASP A 349 19.76 0.04 -27.27
C ASP A 349 20.65 0.77 -26.25
N PRO A 350 21.15 0.07 -25.21
CA PRO A 350 21.98 0.68 -24.17
C PRO A 350 23.45 0.89 -24.63
N LEU A 351 23.90 0.31 -25.75
CA LEU A 351 25.22 0.61 -26.31
C LEU A 351 25.25 2.06 -26.82
N ASN A 352 24.24 2.41 -27.63
CA ASN A 352 24.10 3.76 -28.18
C ASN A 352 23.28 4.71 -27.29
N ALA A 353 22.72 4.22 -26.18
CA ALA A 353 21.81 4.95 -25.27
C ALA A 353 20.61 5.58 -26.00
N THR A 354 20.02 4.85 -26.96
CA THR A 354 18.86 5.31 -27.72
C THR A 354 17.57 4.63 -27.27
N GLY A 355 16.42 5.28 -27.55
CA GLY A 355 15.09 4.78 -27.17
C GLY A 355 14.83 4.72 -25.66
N GLY A 356 15.43 5.64 -24.89
CA GLY A 356 15.26 5.70 -23.43
C GLY A 356 13.80 5.95 -23.01
N LYS A 357 13.19 4.98 -22.34
CA LYS A 357 11.90 5.09 -21.62
C LYS A 357 12.16 5.25 -20.13
N THR A 358 11.61 6.28 -19.51
CA THR A 358 11.56 6.38 -18.04
C THR A 358 10.56 5.36 -17.47
N MET A 359 10.94 4.70 -16.38
CA MET A 359 10.13 3.70 -15.71
C MET A 359 10.44 3.64 -14.21
N THR A 360 9.56 3.03 -13.43
CA THR A 360 9.74 2.84 -11.98
C THR A 360 10.72 1.71 -11.67
N LEU A 361 11.21 1.60 -10.43
CA LEU A 361 12.10 0.50 -10.04
C LEU A 361 11.40 -0.85 -10.20
N ASN A 362 10.12 -0.91 -9.83
CA ASN A 362 9.28 -2.10 -10.00
C ASN A 362 9.11 -2.50 -11.48
N GLU A 363 8.81 -1.56 -12.37
CA GLU A 363 8.75 -1.81 -13.82
C GLU A 363 10.10 -2.32 -14.35
N TYR A 364 11.21 -1.69 -13.92
CA TYR A 364 12.56 -2.05 -14.37
C TYR A 364 12.97 -3.45 -13.91
N VAL A 365 12.79 -3.78 -12.63
CA VAL A 365 13.13 -5.11 -12.11
C VAL A 365 12.30 -6.19 -12.81
N THR A 366 11.00 -5.95 -13.01
CA THR A 366 10.11 -6.88 -13.73
C THR A 366 10.54 -7.07 -15.20
N GLN A 367 10.80 -5.98 -15.93
CA GLN A 367 11.18 -6.07 -17.34
C GLN A 367 12.54 -6.75 -17.55
N ILE A 368 13.49 -6.55 -16.65
CA ILE A 368 14.82 -7.18 -16.72
C ILE A 368 14.74 -8.64 -16.24
N SER A 369 13.93 -8.97 -15.22
CA SER A 369 13.77 -10.35 -14.75
C SER A 369 13.07 -11.25 -15.79
N GLU A 370 12.05 -10.73 -16.48
CA GLU A 370 11.36 -11.41 -17.59
C GLU A 370 12.31 -11.77 -18.74
N LYS A 371 13.45 -11.07 -18.92
CA LYS A 371 14.48 -11.48 -19.89
C LYS A 371 15.09 -12.84 -19.56
N GLN A 372 15.35 -13.14 -18.28
CA GLN A 372 15.93 -14.44 -17.87
C GLN A 372 14.89 -15.49 -17.49
N ALA A 373 13.61 -15.19 -17.65
CA ALA A 373 12.61 -16.22 -17.88
C ALA A 373 12.67 -16.72 -19.34
N ASN A 374 12.96 -15.83 -20.30
CA ASN A 374 13.01 -16.16 -21.73
C ASN A 374 14.38 -16.62 -22.24
N PHE A 375 15.47 -16.22 -21.58
CA PHE A 375 16.79 -16.82 -21.76
C PHE A 375 16.82 -18.19 -21.07
N ASN A 376 17.05 -19.26 -21.84
CA ASN A 376 17.18 -20.63 -21.30
C ASN A 376 18.49 -20.79 -20.50
N ALA A 377 18.56 -20.20 -19.30
CA ALA A 377 19.65 -20.39 -18.35
C ALA A 377 19.55 -21.80 -17.73
N THR A 378 20.09 -22.81 -18.42
CA THR A 378 20.02 -24.23 -18.00
C THR A 378 21.01 -24.61 -16.88
N SER A 379 21.37 -23.65 -16.03
CA SER A 379 22.19 -23.86 -14.83
C SER A 379 21.88 -22.77 -13.80
N ILE A 380 21.71 -23.20 -12.54
CA ILE A 380 21.27 -22.34 -11.42
C ILE A 380 22.22 -21.15 -11.22
N ASN A 381 23.53 -21.41 -11.25
CA ASN A 381 24.60 -20.43 -11.04
C ASN A 381 24.48 -19.20 -11.96
N VAL A 382 24.07 -19.37 -13.22
CA VAL A 382 23.93 -18.25 -14.19
C VAL A 382 22.73 -17.37 -13.86
N ARG A 383 21.66 -17.96 -13.30
CA ARG A 383 20.47 -17.22 -12.85
C ARG A 383 20.76 -16.45 -11.55
N GLU A 384 21.49 -17.05 -10.62
CA GLU A 384 21.90 -16.41 -9.37
C GLU A 384 22.79 -15.19 -9.61
N ASP A 385 23.85 -15.34 -10.43
CA ASP A 385 24.74 -14.24 -10.80
C ASP A 385 23.98 -13.09 -11.48
N TYR A 386 23.09 -13.39 -12.44
CA TYR A 386 22.29 -12.37 -13.11
C TYR A 386 21.40 -11.60 -12.15
N MET A 387 20.71 -12.29 -11.24
CA MET A 387 19.86 -11.62 -10.26
C MET A 387 20.69 -10.84 -9.24
N GLY A 388 21.92 -11.28 -8.94
CA GLY A 388 22.91 -10.48 -8.22
C GLY A 388 23.27 -9.19 -8.95
N LYS A 389 23.59 -9.24 -10.25
CA LYS A 389 23.87 -8.05 -11.10
C LYS A 389 22.67 -7.07 -11.12
N LEU A 390 21.46 -7.58 -11.34
CA LEU A 390 20.23 -6.77 -11.30
C LEU A 390 19.98 -6.15 -9.91
N PHE A 391 20.23 -6.89 -8.83
CA PHE A 391 20.10 -6.39 -7.47
C PHE A 391 21.10 -5.25 -7.20
N VAL A 392 22.40 -5.45 -7.50
CA VAL A 392 23.43 -4.40 -7.38
C VAL A 392 23.03 -3.13 -8.11
N VAL A 393 22.58 -3.25 -9.37
CA VAL A 393 22.13 -2.14 -10.21
C VAL A 393 20.94 -1.42 -9.58
N THR A 394 19.97 -2.15 -9.05
CA THR A 394 18.79 -1.58 -8.39
C THR A 394 19.19 -0.81 -7.12
N GLN A 395 20.14 -1.34 -6.33
CA GLN A 395 20.68 -0.64 -5.16
C GLN A 395 21.38 0.68 -5.52
N TYR A 396 22.01 0.79 -6.70
CA TYR A 396 22.55 2.08 -7.18
C TYR A 396 21.47 3.10 -7.57
N TYR A 397 20.29 2.67 -8.02
CA TYR A 397 19.19 3.60 -8.27
C TYR A 397 18.61 4.14 -6.96
N VAL A 398 18.52 3.32 -5.91
CA VAL A 398 18.05 3.74 -4.56
C VAL A 398 19.09 4.64 -3.86
N ASN A 399 20.36 4.24 -3.82
CA ASN A 399 21.41 4.92 -3.04
C ASN A 399 22.21 5.99 -3.81
N GLY A 400 21.85 6.24 -5.06
CA GLY A 400 22.57 7.13 -5.97
C GLY A 400 23.78 6.45 -6.62
N SER A 401 23.93 6.69 -7.93
CA SER A 401 24.92 6.04 -8.77
C SER A 401 26.07 6.98 -9.18
N PRO A 402 27.33 6.56 -9.11
CA PRO A 402 28.44 7.21 -9.83
C PRO A 402 28.52 6.81 -11.32
N TRP A 403 27.63 5.92 -11.78
CA TRP A 403 27.61 5.34 -13.12
C TRP A 403 26.48 5.92 -13.99
N ALA A 404 26.73 6.05 -15.28
CA ALA A 404 25.71 6.40 -16.27
C ALA A 404 24.64 5.30 -16.39
N LEU A 405 23.38 5.70 -16.60
CA LEU A 405 22.21 4.81 -16.51
C LEU A 405 22.27 3.66 -17.53
N GLU A 406 22.72 3.94 -18.76
CA GLU A 406 22.83 2.91 -19.79
C GLU A 406 23.88 1.84 -19.45
N ARG A 407 24.90 2.19 -18.66
CA ARG A 407 25.92 1.25 -18.20
C ARG A 407 25.41 0.37 -17.07
N LEU A 408 24.59 0.92 -16.18
CA LEU A 408 23.86 0.13 -15.19
C LEU A 408 22.91 -0.86 -15.86
N GLN A 409 22.20 -0.46 -16.93
CA GLN A 409 21.40 -1.41 -17.70
C GLN A 409 22.25 -2.47 -18.38
N ARG A 410 23.35 -2.11 -19.06
CA ARG A 410 24.27 -3.10 -19.64
C ARG A 410 24.73 -4.15 -18.62
N MET A 411 25.04 -3.71 -17.40
CA MET A 411 25.44 -4.59 -16.31
C MET A 411 24.30 -5.51 -15.86
N ALA A 412 23.10 -4.98 -15.67
CA ALA A 412 21.92 -5.77 -15.34
C ALA A 412 21.51 -6.75 -16.46
N GLU A 413 21.91 -6.49 -17.71
CA GLU A 413 21.59 -7.33 -18.87
C GLU A 413 22.74 -8.25 -19.32
N SER A 414 23.96 -8.10 -18.78
CA SER A 414 25.13 -8.83 -19.28
C SER A 414 25.19 -10.27 -18.80
N THR A 415 25.15 -11.19 -19.77
CA THR A 415 25.39 -12.63 -19.60
C THR A 415 26.88 -12.99 -19.66
N ASN A 416 27.79 -12.02 -19.61
CA ASN A 416 29.23 -12.22 -19.77
C ASN A 416 29.99 -11.79 -18.50
N ASP A 417 30.41 -12.77 -17.71
CA ASP A 417 31.07 -12.54 -16.41
C ASP A 417 32.47 -11.93 -16.55
N SER A 418 33.03 -11.85 -17.76
CA SER A 418 34.29 -11.12 -18.00
C SER A 418 34.09 -9.59 -18.13
N GLU A 419 32.85 -9.12 -18.31
CA GLU A 419 32.53 -7.69 -18.34
C GLU A 419 32.37 -7.10 -16.93
N TYR A 420 32.32 -7.92 -15.88
CA TYR A 420 31.89 -7.52 -14.55
C TYR A 420 32.67 -8.23 -13.42
N GLU A 421 33.20 -7.47 -12.46
CA GLU A 421 33.83 -8.04 -11.25
C GLU A 421 33.41 -7.25 -10.00
N ILE A 422 32.88 -7.95 -8.97
CA ILE A 422 32.79 -7.41 -7.60
C ILE A 422 34.00 -7.91 -6.82
N LYS A 423 34.82 -6.99 -6.30
CA LYS A 423 36.01 -7.33 -5.53
C LYS A 423 36.44 -6.19 -4.63
N ASN A 424 36.91 -6.51 -3.42
CA ASN A 424 37.42 -5.53 -2.46
C ASN A 424 36.43 -4.36 -2.18
N ASN A 425 35.13 -4.66 -2.09
CA ASN A 425 34.04 -3.66 -1.95
C ASN A 425 33.98 -2.61 -3.10
N GLN A 426 34.54 -2.96 -4.26
CA GLN A 426 34.48 -2.20 -5.50
C GLN A 426 33.80 -3.03 -6.58
N MET A 427 33.15 -2.31 -7.48
CA MET A 427 32.52 -2.84 -8.67
C MET A 427 33.30 -2.37 -9.88
N THR A 428 33.69 -3.31 -10.75
CA THR A 428 34.41 -3.06 -11.98
C THR A 428 33.54 -3.47 -13.17
N PHE A 429 33.47 -2.61 -14.18
CA PHE A 429 32.85 -2.92 -15.46
C PHE A 429 33.87 -2.70 -16.59
N THR A 430 34.10 -3.75 -17.38
CA THR A 430 35.06 -3.79 -18.48
C THR A 430 34.31 -3.95 -19.79
N VAL A 431 34.32 -2.89 -20.60
CA VAL A 431 33.70 -2.92 -21.93
C VAL A 431 34.71 -3.40 -22.99
N PRO A 432 34.37 -4.38 -23.84
CA PRO A 432 35.26 -4.87 -24.90
C PRO A 432 35.83 -3.80 -25.84
N ALA A 433 37.03 -4.04 -26.34
CA ALA A 433 37.67 -3.14 -27.30
C ALA A 433 36.89 -3.08 -28.63
N GLY A 434 36.59 -1.87 -29.08
CA GLY A 434 35.83 -1.62 -30.32
C GLY A 434 34.39 -1.15 -30.11
N GLU A 435 33.87 -1.20 -28.88
CA GLU A 435 32.51 -0.73 -28.58
C GLU A 435 32.43 0.78 -28.26
N PRO A 436 31.24 1.39 -28.42
CA PRO A 436 30.92 2.67 -27.78
C PRO A 436 31.23 2.62 -26.28
N LYS A 437 31.96 3.62 -25.78
CA LYS A 437 32.29 3.78 -24.34
C LYS A 437 33.20 2.66 -23.78
N ALA A 438 34.04 2.06 -24.63
CA ALA A 438 35.04 1.05 -24.26
C ALA A 438 36.07 1.54 -23.23
N GLY A 439 36.45 0.66 -22.31
CA GLY A 439 37.43 0.95 -21.26
C GLY A 439 37.15 0.28 -19.92
N PHE A 440 38.12 0.37 -19.00
CA PHE A 440 38.00 -0.05 -17.61
C PHE A 440 37.36 1.05 -16.78
N HIS A 441 36.34 0.71 -16.01
CA HIS A 441 35.74 1.60 -15.02
C HIS A 441 35.53 0.87 -13.71
N SER A 442 35.88 1.52 -12.59
CA SER A 442 35.68 0.98 -11.25
C SER A 442 35.08 2.05 -10.34
N GLY A 443 34.23 1.63 -9.41
CA GLY A 443 33.55 2.49 -8.45
C GLY A 443 33.22 1.74 -7.16
N ARG A 444 32.93 2.48 -6.09
CA ARG A 444 32.44 1.91 -4.83
C ARG A 444 31.11 1.18 -5.05
N LEU A 445 30.88 0.08 -4.33
CA LEU A 445 29.56 -0.55 -4.23
C LEU A 445 28.55 0.39 -3.53
N PRO A 446 27.23 0.10 -3.60
CA PRO A 446 26.21 0.86 -2.87
C PRO A 446 26.50 0.93 -1.36
N ASN A 447 26.04 2.00 -0.69
CA ASN A 447 26.25 2.16 0.74
C ASN A 447 25.59 1.00 1.51
N GLY A 448 26.31 0.36 2.43
CA GLY A 448 25.80 -0.80 3.17
C GLY A 448 25.71 -2.10 2.37
N TRP A 449 26.45 -2.23 1.26
CA TRP A 449 26.38 -3.37 0.34
C TRP A 449 26.40 -4.75 1.01
N GLU A 450 27.35 -5.02 1.92
CA GLU A 450 27.46 -6.35 2.56
C GLU A 450 26.17 -6.77 3.28
N LYS A 451 25.45 -5.81 3.87
CA LYS A 451 24.15 -6.09 4.50
C LYS A 451 23.08 -6.36 3.44
N ARG A 452 22.92 -5.47 2.45
CA ARG A 452 21.98 -5.64 1.32
C ARG A 452 22.14 -7.01 0.67
N LYS A 453 23.40 -7.42 0.47
CA LYS A 453 23.79 -8.71 -0.10
C LYS A 453 23.35 -9.87 0.79
N ALA A 454 23.58 -9.81 2.11
CA ALA A 454 23.16 -10.84 3.04
C ALA A 454 21.62 -10.99 3.11
N ASP A 455 20.89 -9.87 3.15
CA ASP A 455 19.42 -9.85 3.13
C ASP A 455 18.90 -10.48 1.82
N TRP A 456 19.51 -10.13 0.67
CA TRP A 456 19.20 -10.70 -0.64
C TRP A 456 19.54 -12.19 -0.74
N GLU A 457 20.69 -12.65 -0.25
CA GLU A 457 21.08 -14.07 -0.26
C GLU A 457 20.15 -14.92 0.61
N SER A 458 19.68 -14.35 1.75
CA SER A 458 18.69 -14.98 2.63
C SER A 458 17.32 -15.13 1.94
N MET A 459 16.88 -14.12 1.19
CA MET A 459 15.67 -14.21 0.36
C MET A 459 15.87 -15.15 -0.85
N GLY A 460 17.07 -15.19 -1.44
CA GLY A 460 17.41 -16.06 -2.57
C GLY A 460 17.21 -17.54 -2.26
N PHE A 461 17.51 -17.96 -1.03
CA PHE A 461 17.20 -19.31 -0.56
C PHE A 461 15.70 -19.66 -0.65
N MET A 462 14.80 -18.68 -0.47
CA MET A 462 13.34 -18.87 -0.59
C MET A 462 12.83 -18.85 -2.05
N ILE A 463 13.68 -18.44 -3.00
CA ILE A 463 13.38 -18.41 -4.44
C ILE A 463 13.93 -19.67 -5.15
N PHE A 464 15.06 -20.20 -4.68
CA PHE A 464 15.84 -21.24 -5.37
C PHE A 464 16.03 -22.56 -4.59
N GLY A 465 15.69 -22.60 -3.29
CA GLY A 465 15.70 -23.80 -2.44
C GLY A 465 14.38 -24.57 -2.48
#